data_AF-A0A2G5TZ98-F1
#
_entry.id   AF-A0A2G5TZ98-F1
#
_cell.length_a   1.000
_cell.length_b   1.000
_cell.length_c   1.000
_cell.angle_alpha   90.00
_cell.angle_beta   90.00
_cell.angle_gamma   90.00
#
_symmetry.space_group_name_H-M   'P 1'
#
loop_
_entity.id
_entity.type
_entity.pdbx_description
1 polymer ?
#
loop_
_entity_poly.entity_id
_entity_poly.type
_entity_poly.pdbx_seq_one_letter_code
_entity_poly.pdbx_strand_id
1 'polypeptide(L)'
;MTSINGRCYKVDMRNGKFKRFLQFTVKYQDQEYVEIIQPKGYTESFFWNYVNNFLFGGRSEPIRVKRLQTDVDISRLPKFVKIQSKEVDTRITTADEFEQLKKIMDASSFPLNFCGIGFFSNDWSTFEHPLFRSARHVFIRNKYNNQPELFRRLLELPNGNITVQSCLSWITFQTIIDNWKRTQRKVGTSLTIDSVHTEEIEKILNQILQEGQLRESKNGDFIIPLYQDKNLQISFGDTHEELPRNPRLWDDLMNFLKLEVIDVDSE
;
A
#
# COMPACT_ATOMS: atom_id res chain seq x y z
N MET A 1 -18.26 -13.12 -3.40
CA MET A 1 -19.02 -14.04 -4.27
C MET A 1 -20.34 -13.36 -4.56
N THR A 2 -20.60 -12.98 -5.80
CA THR A 2 -21.83 -12.24 -6.15
C THR A 2 -22.91 -13.26 -6.48
N SER A 3 -24.06 -13.21 -5.80
CA SER A 3 -25.22 -14.04 -6.11
C SER A 3 -26.17 -13.25 -7.00
N ILE A 4 -26.43 -13.73 -8.22
CA ILE A 4 -27.43 -13.17 -9.13
C ILE A 4 -28.37 -14.32 -9.51
N ASN A 5 -29.69 -14.13 -9.32
CA ASN A 5 -30.71 -15.15 -9.60
C ASN A 5 -30.44 -16.52 -8.93
N GLY A 6 -29.89 -16.52 -7.71
CA GLY A 6 -29.58 -17.75 -6.96
C GLY A 6 -28.32 -18.49 -7.43
N ARG A 7 -27.52 -17.90 -8.33
CA ARG A 7 -26.25 -18.46 -8.81
C ARG A 7 -25.07 -17.66 -8.28
N CYS A 8 -24.05 -18.35 -7.82
CA CYS A 8 -22.82 -17.72 -7.34
C CYS A 8 -21.79 -17.62 -8.46
N TYR A 9 -21.34 -16.40 -8.73
CA TYR A 9 -20.37 -16.11 -9.78
C TYR A 9 -18.98 -15.81 -9.19
N LYS A 10 -17.96 -16.41 -9.80
CA LYS A 10 -16.56 -15.97 -9.70
C LYS A 10 -16.10 -15.51 -11.09
N VAL A 11 -15.45 -14.36 -11.15
CA VAL A 11 -15.00 -13.74 -12.40
C VAL A 11 -13.49 -13.86 -12.52
N ASP A 12 -13.01 -14.48 -13.60
CA ASP A 12 -11.60 -14.60 -13.93
C ASP A 12 -11.33 -13.99 -15.32
N MET A 13 -10.37 -13.07 -15.45
CA MET A 13 -9.87 -12.59 -16.74
C MET A 13 -8.53 -13.22 -17.07
N ARG A 14 -8.48 -14.03 -18.13
CA ARG A 14 -7.25 -14.71 -18.57
C ARG A 14 -6.75 -14.16 -19.91
N ASN A 15 -5.43 -13.99 -20.04
CA ASN A 15 -4.76 -13.66 -21.30
C ASN A 15 -4.14 -14.92 -21.88
N GLY A 16 -4.80 -15.54 -22.86
CA GLY A 16 -4.11 -16.34 -23.88
C GLY A 16 -3.56 -15.40 -24.95
N LYS A 17 -2.45 -15.77 -25.60
CA LYS A 17 -1.61 -14.91 -26.46
C LYS A 17 -2.30 -14.03 -27.51
N PHE A 18 -3.61 -14.12 -27.79
CA PHE A 18 -4.26 -13.22 -28.76
C PHE A 18 -5.70 -12.74 -28.48
N LYS A 19 -6.38 -13.07 -27.37
CA LYS A 19 -7.74 -12.51 -27.10
C LYS A 19 -8.02 -12.39 -25.60
N ARG A 20 -8.42 -11.18 -25.16
CA ARG A 20 -9.01 -10.94 -23.84
C ARG A 20 -10.40 -11.58 -23.80
N PHE A 21 -10.70 -12.39 -22.79
CA PHE A 21 -12.04 -12.93 -22.58
C PHE A 21 -12.40 -12.89 -21.09
N LEU A 22 -13.69 -12.76 -20.79
CA LEU A 22 -14.20 -12.90 -19.43
C LEU A 22 -14.56 -14.36 -19.21
N GLN A 23 -14.12 -14.94 -18.12
CA GLN A 23 -14.57 -16.25 -17.69
C GLN A 23 -15.35 -16.12 -16.39
N PHE A 24 -16.51 -16.75 -16.33
CA PHE A 24 -17.27 -16.95 -15.12
C PHE A 24 -17.22 -18.41 -14.72
N THR A 25 -16.92 -18.66 -13.46
CA THR A 25 -17.24 -19.93 -12.83
C THR A 25 -18.56 -19.76 -12.09
N VAL A 26 -19.57 -20.50 -12.53
CA VAL A 26 -20.94 -20.45 -12.03
C VAL A 26 -21.17 -21.68 -11.17
N LYS A 27 -21.51 -21.47 -9.90
CA LYS A 27 -21.96 -22.54 -9.01
C LYS A 27 -23.48 -22.47 -8.86
N TYR A 28 -24.14 -23.59 -9.15
CA TYR A 28 -25.57 -23.74 -8.96
C TYR A 28 -25.85 -25.17 -8.48
N GLN A 29 -26.43 -25.27 -7.27
CA GLN A 29 -26.57 -26.54 -6.56
C GLN A 29 -25.20 -27.25 -6.43
N ASP A 30 -25.12 -28.55 -6.73
CA ASP A 30 -23.90 -29.36 -6.64
C ASP A 30 -23.06 -29.35 -7.94
N GLN A 31 -23.36 -28.45 -8.89
CA GLN A 31 -22.67 -28.37 -10.18
C GLN A 31 -21.92 -27.05 -10.37
N GLU A 32 -20.73 -27.15 -10.95
CA GLU A 32 -19.87 -26.03 -11.34
C GLU A 32 -19.73 -25.99 -12.86
N TYR A 33 -20.03 -24.84 -13.47
CA TYR A 33 -19.92 -24.61 -14.90
C TYR A 33 -18.99 -23.43 -15.18
N VAL A 34 -18.33 -23.45 -16.33
CA VAL A 34 -17.47 -22.35 -16.78
C VAL A 34 -18.12 -21.69 -17.99
N GLU A 35 -18.56 -20.44 -17.85
CA GLU A 35 -19.03 -19.60 -18.94
C GLU A 35 -17.89 -18.70 -19.43
N ILE A 36 -17.64 -18.66 -20.74
CA ILE A 36 -16.59 -17.81 -21.32
C ILE A 36 -17.22 -16.83 -22.30
N ILE A 37 -17.05 -15.53 -22.03
CA ILE A 37 -17.44 -14.45 -22.94
C ILE A 37 -16.21 -14.02 -23.73
N GLN A 38 -16.21 -14.38 -25.02
CA GLN A 38 -15.20 -13.94 -25.97
C GLN A 38 -15.71 -12.77 -26.80
N PRO A 39 -14.92 -11.70 -27.00
CA PRO A 39 -15.23 -10.68 -27.98
C PRO A 39 -15.07 -11.26 -29.39
N LYS A 40 -16.17 -11.73 -29.99
CA LYS A 40 -16.21 -12.08 -31.42
C LYS A 40 -16.56 -10.83 -32.23
N GLY A 41 -15.56 -10.12 -32.73
CA GLY A 41 -15.75 -9.01 -33.68
C GLY A 41 -16.32 -7.72 -33.10
N TYR A 42 -16.48 -7.63 -31.78
CA TYR A 42 -16.99 -6.43 -31.11
C TYR A 42 -15.86 -5.47 -30.71
N THR A 43 -16.15 -4.17 -30.73
CA THR A 43 -15.27 -3.15 -30.15
C THR A 43 -15.13 -3.38 -28.64
N GLU A 44 -13.99 -2.93 -28.08
CA GLU A 44 -13.74 -3.01 -26.64
C GLU A 44 -14.88 -2.35 -25.82
N SER A 45 -15.50 -1.29 -26.34
CA SER A 45 -16.63 -0.61 -25.67
C SER A 45 -17.87 -1.49 -25.53
N PHE A 46 -18.21 -2.29 -26.54
CA PHE A 46 -19.40 -3.15 -26.51
C PHE A 46 -19.24 -4.28 -25.48
N PHE A 47 -18.07 -4.90 -25.45
CA PHE A 47 -17.76 -5.94 -24.47
C PHE A 47 -17.89 -5.40 -23.03
N TRP A 48 -17.29 -4.25 -22.75
CA TRP A 48 -17.38 -3.65 -21.42
C TRP A 48 -18.79 -3.14 -21.07
N ASN A 49 -19.56 -2.67 -22.05
CA ASN A 49 -20.97 -2.32 -21.84
C ASN A 49 -21.79 -3.54 -21.46
N TYR A 50 -21.57 -4.69 -22.12
CA TYR A 50 -22.20 -5.95 -21.74
C TYR A 50 -21.83 -6.36 -20.31
N VAL A 51 -20.54 -6.29 -19.96
CA VAL A 51 -20.07 -6.56 -18.59
C VAL A 51 -20.72 -5.62 -17.58
N ASN A 52 -20.89 -4.34 -17.91
CA ASN A 52 -21.58 -3.38 -17.06
C ASN A 52 -23.06 -3.76 -16.85
N ASN A 53 -23.78 -4.02 -17.94
CA ASN A 53 -25.18 -4.43 -17.86
C ASN A 53 -25.36 -5.71 -17.05
N PHE A 54 -24.47 -6.68 -17.22
CA PHE A 54 -24.56 -7.97 -16.57
C PHE A 54 -24.15 -7.95 -15.09
N LEU A 55 -22.98 -7.39 -14.76
CA LEU A 55 -22.44 -7.41 -13.40
C LEU A 55 -22.95 -6.29 -12.51
N PHE A 56 -23.30 -5.17 -13.13
CA PHE A 56 -23.56 -3.93 -12.42
C PHE A 56 -24.93 -3.33 -12.77
N GLY A 57 -25.79 -4.08 -13.46
CA GLY A 57 -27.15 -3.70 -13.78
C GLY A 57 -27.25 -2.49 -14.71
N GLY A 58 -26.20 -2.19 -15.48
CA GLY A 58 -26.17 -1.06 -16.40
C GLY A 58 -26.01 0.30 -15.70
N ARG A 59 -25.56 0.29 -14.44
CA ARG A 59 -25.34 1.51 -13.67
C ARG A 59 -24.39 2.47 -14.37
N SER A 60 -24.73 3.75 -14.31
CA SER A 60 -23.84 4.87 -14.63
C SER A 60 -23.18 5.44 -13.37
N GLU A 61 -23.85 5.33 -12.23
CA GLU A 61 -23.41 5.93 -10.97
C GLU A 61 -22.19 5.23 -10.35
N PRO A 62 -21.22 5.99 -9.79
CA PRO A 62 -20.04 5.42 -9.17
C PRO A 62 -20.35 4.39 -8.07
N ILE A 63 -19.55 3.33 -7.99
CA ILE A 63 -19.61 2.35 -6.90
C ILE A 63 -18.86 2.93 -5.71
N ARG A 64 -19.59 3.24 -4.64
CA ARG A 64 -18.99 3.63 -3.36
C ARG A 64 -18.44 2.40 -2.66
N VAL A 65 -17.15 2.43 -2.36
CA VAL A 65 -16.48 1.41 -1.56
C VAL A 65 -15.62 2.10 -0.51
N LYS A 66 -15.42 1.44 0.64
CA LYS A 66 -14.52 1.95 1.68
C LYS A 66 -13.07 1.97 1.20
N ARG A 67 -12.65 0.87 0.56
CA ARG A 67 -11.30 0.64 0.02
C ARG A 67 -11.38 -0.18 -1.25
N LEU A 68 -10.65 0.25 -2.27
CA LEU A 68 -10.44 -0.54 -3.49
C LEU A 68 -9.14 -1.32 -3.33
N GLN A 69 -9.24 -2.63 -3.12
CA GLN A 69 -8.09 -3.52 -3.07
C GLN A 69 -8.07 -4.45 -4.28
N THR A 70 -6.95 -4.50 -5.01
CA THR A 70 -6.79 -5.41 -6.14
C THR A 70 -5.36 -5.93 -6.26
N ASP A 71 -5.25 -7.24 -6.44
CA ASP A 71 -4.01 -7.93 -6.81
C ASP A 71 -3.86 -8.15 -8.32
N VAL A 72 -4.87 -7.77 -9.11
CA VAL A 72 -4.80 -7.78 -10.57
C VAL A 72 -4.31 -6.44 -11.10
N ASP A 73 -3.62 -6.50 -12.23
CA ASP A 73 -3.23 -5.33 -13.03
C ASP A 73 -4.45 -4.42 -13.28
N ILE A 74 -4.30 -3.15 -12.93
CA ILE A 74 -5.35 -2.13 -12.96
C ILE A 74 -5.91 -1.95 -14.39
N SER A 75 -5.11 -2.22 -15.43
CA SER A 75 -5.53 -2.16 -16.82
C SER A 75 -6.62 -3.20 -17.17
N ARG A 76 -6.77 -4.23 -16.34
CA ARG A 76 -7.80 -5.27 -16.47
C ARG A 76 -9.12 -4.87 -15.84
N LEU A 77 -9.17 -3.79 -15.06
CA LEU A 77 -10.40 -3.35 -14.42
C LEU A 77 -11.33 -2.66 -15.45
N PRO A 78 -12.64 -2.92 -15.37
CA PRO A 78 -13.61 -2.30 -16.28
C PRO A 78 -13.64 -0.79 -16.08
N LYS A 79 -13.58 -0.03 -17.18
CA LYS A 79 -13.52 1.45 -17.15
C LYS A 79 -14.89 2.14 -17.18
N PHE A 80 -15.98 1.38 -17.36
CA PHE A 80 -17.32 1.92 -17.59
C PHE A 80 -18.05 2.32 -16.31
N VAL A 81 -17.81 1.64 -15.19
CA VAL A 81 -18.34 2.06 -13.89
C VAL A 81 -17.20 2.62 -13.07
N LYS A 82 -17.38 3.86 -12.62
CA LYS A 82 -16.41 4.51 -11.75
C LYS A 82 -16.47 3.93 -10.34
N ILE A 83 -15.35 3.94 -9.65
CA ILE A 83 -15.25 3.57 -8.24
C ILE A 83 -15.00 4.83 -7.43
N GLN A 84 -15.84 5.09 -6.44
CA GLN A 84 -15.67 6.17 -5.48
C GLN A 84 -15.09 5.59 -4.19
N SER A 85 -13.82 5.89 -3.91
CA SER A 85 -13.11 5.45 -2.70
C SER A 85 -12.02 6.44 -2.33
N LYS A 86 -11.81 6.68 -1.04
CA LYS A 86 -10.64 7.44 -0.56
C LYS A 86 -9.42 6.56 -0.30
N GLU A 87 -9.56 5.24 -0.36
CA GLU A 87 -8.48 4.30 -0.10
C GLU A 87 -8.32 3.35 -1.28
N VAL A 88 -7.09 3.23 -1.77
CA VAL A 88 -6.73 2.38 -2.89
C VAL A 88 -5.50 1.57 -2.49
N ASP A 89 -5.58 0.25 -2.63
CA ASP A 89 -4.48 -0.67 -2.36
C ASP A 89 -4.27 -1.61 -3.53
N THR A 90 -3.19 -1.40 -4.27
CA THR A 90 -2.98 -2.03 -5.57
C THR A 90 -1.53 -2.43 -5.75
N ARG A 91 -1.28 -3.23 -6.79
CA ARG A 91 0.08 -3.55 -7.23
C ARG A 91 0.56 -2.61 -8.34
N ILE A 92 0.15 -1.33 -8.32
CA ILE A 92 0.66 -0.32 -9.25
C ILE A 92 2.16 -0.18 -9.04
N THR A 93 2.91 -0.14 -10.13
CA THR A 93 4.38 -0.04 -10.15
C THR A 93 4.89 1.07 -11.06
N THR A 94 4.04 1.57 -11.97
CA THR A 94 4.41 2.57 -12.98
C THR A 94 3.45 3.77 -13.01
N ALA A 95 3.90 4.89 -13.58
CA ALA A 95 3.06 6.06 -13.81
C ALA A 95 1.87 5.80 -14.78
N ASP A 96 2.02 4.96 -15.81
CA ASP A 96 0.90 4.65 -16.72
C ASP A 96 -0.24 3.94 -15.98
N GLU A 97 0.08 3.05 -15.06
CA GLU A 97 -0.91 2.36 -14.23
C GLU A 97 -1.69 3.33 -13.33
N PHE A 98 -1.08 4.43 -12.86
CA PHE A 98 -1.84 5.50 -12.19
C PHE A 98 -2.81 6.23 -13.13
N GLU A 99 -2.43 6.45 -14.38
CA GLU A 99 -3.35 7.01 -15.39
C GLU A 99 -4.49 6.05 -15.71
N GLN A 100 -4.25 4.74 -15.68
CA GLN A 100 -5.33 3.75 -15.76
C GLN A 100 -6.21 3.76 -14.50
N LEU A 101 -5.63 3.90 -13.30
CA LEU A 101 -6.38 4.04 -12.04
C LEU A 101 -7.33 5.25 -12.12
N LYS A 102 -6.85 6.39 -12.62
CA LYS A 102 -7.68 7.60 -12.82
C LYS A 102 -8.87 7.36 -13.76
N LYS A 103 -8.73 6.46 -14.73
CA LYS A 103 -9.83 6.08 -15.65
C LYS A 103 -10.89 5.22 -14.99
N ILE A 104 -10.60 4.53 -13.90
CA ILE A 104 -11.60 3.71 -13.18
C ILE A 104 -12.14 4.40 -11.92
N MET A 105 -11.42 5.38 -11.37
CA MET A 105 -11.84 6.09 -10.16
C MET A 105 -12.74 7.28 -10.52
N ASP A 106 -13.69 7.57 -9.63
CA ASP A 106 -14.47 8.81 -9.64
C ASP A 106 -13.59 9.99 -9.21
N ALA A 107 -13.76 11.17 -9.81
CA ALA A 107 -12.92 12.33 -9.54
C ALA A 107 -12.98 12.80 -8.07
N SER A 108 -14.14 12.62 -7.39
CA SER A 108 -14.29 12.97 -5.96
C SER A 108 -13.44 12.10 -5.03
N SER A 109 -12.90 10.99 -5.53
CA SER A 109 -11.98 10.11 -4.79
C SER A 109 -10.66 10.79 -4.46
N PHE A 110 -10.26 11.82 -5.20
CA PHE A 110 -8.96 12.46 -5.04
C PHE A 110 -9.03 13.73 -4.17
N PRO A 111 -7.94 14.08 -3.44
CA PRO A 111 -6.79 13.24 -3.14
C PRO A 111 -7.19 12.00 -2.31
N LEU A 112 -6.35 10.96 -2.38
CA LEU A 112 -6.56 9.72 -1.63
C LEU A 112 -6.11 9.89 -0.17
N ASN A 113 -6.86 9.27 0.74
CA ASN A 113 -6.43 9.11 2.13
C ASN A 113 -5.35 8.03 2.26
N PHE A 114 -5.46 6.95 1.48
CA PHE A 114 -4.51 5.84 1.46
C PHE A 114 -4.20 5.39 0.02
N CYS A 115 -2.92 5.21 -0.29
CA CYS A 115 -2.44 4.69 -1.57
C CYS A 115 -1.38 3.61 -1.37
N GLY A 116 -1.75 2.35 -1.58
CA GLY A 116 -0.84 1.20 -1.59
C GLY A 116 -0.35 0.89 -3.00
N ILE A 117 0.96 0.73 -3.13
CA ILE A 117 1.64 0.37 -4.39
C ILE A 117 2.39 -0.96 -4.28
N GLY A 118 2.75 -1.52 -5.43
CA GLY A 118 3.50 -2.76 -5.56
C GLY A 118 5.02 -2.58 -5.49
N PHE A 119 5.72 -3.70 -5.66
CA PHE A 119 7.17 -3.76 -5.80
C PHE A 119 7.61 -3.15 -7.13
N PHE A 120 8.51 -2.18 -7.11
CA PHE A 120 9.01 -1.54 -8.33
C PHE A 120 10.52 -1.77 -8.51
N SER A 121 10.93 -2.05 -9.75
CA SER A 121 12.31 -2.42 -10.12
C SER A 121 13.10 -1.21 -10.65
N ASN A 122 13.25 -0.17 -9.83
CA ASN A 122 13.99 1.07 -10.12
C ASN A 122 13.29 2.08 -11.05
N ASP A 123 12.00 1.88 -11.37
CA ASP A 123 11.19 2.92 -12.00
C ASP A 123 10.61 3.86 -10.93
N TRP A 124 11.22 5.05 -10.80
CA TRP A 124 10.81 6.07 -9.84
C TRP A 124 9.68 6.97 -10.34
N SER A 125 9.16 6.75 -11.56
CA SER A 125 8.07 7.56 -12.12
C SER A 125 6.81 7.56 -11.24
N THR A 126 6.58 6.47 -10.51
CA THR A 126 5.53 6.35 -9.49
C THR A 126 5.66 7.40 -8.38
N PHE A 127 6.86 7.74 -7.94
CA PHE A 127 7.10 8.70 -6.85
C PHE A 127 6.91 10.15 -7.30
N GLU A 128 7.02 10.38 -8.60
CA GLU A 128 6.76 11.68 -9.23
C GLU A 128 5.28 11.87 -9.59
N HIS A 129 4.50 10.79 -9.59
CA HIS A 129 3.12 10.86 -10.03
C HIS A 129 2.24 11.68 -9.05
N PRO A 130 1.45 12.68 -9.54
CA PRO A 130 0.68 13.57 -8.67
C PRO A 130 -0.30 12.87 -7.73
N LEU A 131 -0.92 11.76 -8.17
CA LEU A 131 -1.84 10.99 -7.32
C LEU A 131 -1.14 10.34 -6.13
N PHE A 132 0.11 9.87 -6.32
CA PHE A 132 0.90 9.28 -5.26
C PHE A 132 1.38 10.37 -4.29
N ARG A 133 1.93 11.48 -4.83
CA ARG A 133 2.45 12.59 -4.01
C ARG A 133 1.38 13.33 -3.22
N SER A 134 0.14 13.35 -3.70
CA SER A 134 -0.99 14.01 -3.01
C SER A 134 -1.71 13.11 -2.01
N ALA A 135 -1.41 11.80 -1.97
CA ALA A 135 -2.02 10.89 -1.02
C ALA A 135 -1.59 11.22 0.42
N ARG A 136 -2.51 11.15 1.38
CA ARG A 136 -2.20 11.44 2.78
C ARG A 136 -1.28 10.38 3.40
N HIS A 137 -1.58 9.11 3.13
CA HIS A 137 -0.79 7.96 3.54
C HIS A 137 -0.43 7.12 2.32
N VAL A 138 0.85 6.78 2.18
CA VAL A 138 1.34 5.85 1.16
C VAL A 138 1.89 4.58 1.79
N PHE A 139 1.60 3.44 1.15
CA PHE A 139 2.13 2.13 1.53
C PHE A 139 2.92 1.52 0.38
N ILE A 140 4.19 1.19 0.63
CA ILE A 140 5.13 0.76 -0.40
C ILE A 140 5.61 -0.65 -0.09
N ARG A 141 5.27 -1.60 -0.96
CA ARG A 141 5.66 -3.00 -0.82
C ARG A 141 7.06 -3.22 -1.38
N ASN A 142 8.05 -3.37 -0.51
CA ASN A 142 9.43 -3.57 -0.93
C ASN A 142 10.22 -4.57 -0.05
N LYS A 143 9.53 -5.58 0.49
CA LYS A 143 10.04 -6.51 1.51
C LYS A 143 11.41 -7.13 1.19
N TYR A 144 11.69 -7.39 -0.09
CA TYR A 144 12.87 -8.17 -0.51
C TYR A 144 14.03 -7.35 -1.09
N ASN A 145 13.91 -6.02 -1.18
CA ASN A 145 14.90 -5.21 -1.90
C ASN A 145 15.32 -3.98 -1.08
N ASN A 146 16.36 -4.14 -0.27
CA ASN A 146 16.89 -3.06 0.54
C ASN A 146 17.83 -2.15 -0.28
N GLN A 147 17.26 -1.25 -1.08
CA GLN A 147 18.05 -0.29 -1.85
C GLN A 147 18.27 1.00 -1.06
N PRO A 148 19.52 1.48 -0.91
CA PRO A 148 19.79 2.79 -0.32
C PRO A 148 19.05 3.94 -1.02
N GLU A 149 18.92 3.84 -2.34
CA GLU A 149 18.20 4.82 -3.16
C GLU A 149 16.71 4.91 -2.79
N LEU A 150 16.07 3.81 -2.37
CA LEU A 150 14.68 3.84 -1.90
C LEU A 150 14.54 4.84 -0.75
N PHE A 151 15.33 4.69 0.30
CA PHE A 151 15.23 5.55 1.47
C PHE A 151 15.53 7.01 1.12
N ARG A 152 16.52 7.27 0.24
CA ARG A 152 16.75 8.63 -0.26
C ARG A 152 15.50 9.23 -0.89
N ARG A 153 14.79 8.48 -1.72
CA ARG A 153 13.55 8.91 -2.39
C ARG A 153 12.38 9.03 -1.42
N LEU A 154 12.22 8.12 -0.47
CA LEU A 154 11.20 8.23 0.58
C LEU A 154 11.34 9.54 1.36
N LEU A 155 12.58 9.91 1.67
CA LEU A 155 12.91 11.13 2.39
C LEU A 155 12.73 12.42 1.56
N GLU A 156 12.47 12.31 0.25
CA GLU A 156 12.11 13.43 -0.64
C GLU A 156 10.58 13.58 -0.80
N LEU A 157 9.80 12.58 -0.36
CA LEU A 157 8.34 12.60 -0.55
C LEU A 157 7.66 13.66 0.33
N PRO A 158 6.61 14.32 -0.19
CA PRO A 158 5.85 15.33 0.56
C PRO A 158 4.79 14.70 1.48
N ASN A 159 4.55 13.39 1.35
CA ASN A 159 3.54 12.67 2.12
C ASN A 159 3.86 12.74 3.63
N GLY A 160 2.85 13.06 4.43
CA GLY A 160 3.01 13.17 5.89
C GLY A 160 3.16 11.81 6.56
N ASN A 161 2.55 10.76 6.01
CA ASN A 161 2.65 9.40 6.55
C ASN A 161 3.08 8.43 5.44
N ILE A 162 4.23 7.79 5.65
CA ILE A 162 4.81 6.81 4.73
C ILE A 162 4.97 5.50 5.48
N THR A 163 4.46 4.42 4.92
CA THR A 163 4.77 3.06 5.35
C THR A 163 5.51 2.34 4.24
N VAL A 164 6.64 1.72 4.56
CA VAL A 164 7.43 0.94 3.61
C VAL A 164 7.72 -0.43 4.21
N GLN A 165 7.48 -1.48 3.44
CA GLN A 165 8.00 -2.80 3.77
C GLN A 165 9.45 -2.87 3.32
N SER A 166 10.41 -2.91 4.24
CA SER A 166 11.83 -2.98 3.90
C SER A 166 12.65 -3.47 5.08
N CYS A 167 13.88 -3.92 4.80
CA CYS A 167 14.85 -4.17 5.86
C CYS A 167 15.37 -2.83 6.39
N LEU A 168 15.63 -2.77 7.69
CA LEU A 168 16.22 -1.62 8.34
C LEU A 168 17.58 -2.01 8.92
N SER A 169 18.62 -1.32 8.48
CA SER A 169 19.96 -1.40 9.10
C SER A 169 20.21 -0.16 9.96
N TRP A 170 21.17 -0.24 10.87
CA TRP A 170 21.62 0.92 11.65
C TRP A 170 22.05 2.11 10.76
N ILE A 171 22.78 1.84 9.67
CA ILE A 171 23.25 2.88 8.74
C ILE A 171 22.06 3.59 8.08
N THR A 172 21.05 2.82 7.66
CA THR A 172 19.80 3.35 7.10
C THR A 172 19.06 4.20 8.12
N PHE A 173 18.95 3.72 9.36
CA PHE A 173 18.31 4.44 10.46
C PHE A 173 19.00 5.78 10.75
N GLN A 174 20.33 5.81 10.86
CA GLN A 174 21.10 7.06 11.02
C GLN A 174 20.88 8.01 9.84
N THR A 175 20.90 7.49 8.61
CA THR A 175 20.66 8.29 7.40
C THR A 175 19.30 8.99 7.43
N ILE A 176 18.26 8.29 7.91
CA ILE A 176 16.91 8.87 8.08
C ILE A 176 16.95 10.01 9.10
N ILE A 177 17.54 9.77 10.27
CA ILE A 177 17.63 10.77 11.34
C ILE A 177 18.39 12.01 10.86
N ASP A 178 19.58 11.84 10.29
CA ASP A 178 20.42 12.95 9.83
C ASP A 178 19.73 13.76 8.73
N ASN A 179 19.01 13.09 7.83
CA ASN A 179 18.19 13.76 6.84
C ASN A 179 17.07 14.60 7.49
N TRP A 180 16.37 14.06 8.47
CA TRP A 180 15.28 14.77 9.16
C TRP A 180 15.78 15.94 10.00
N LYS A 181 16.96 15.81 10.63
CA LYS A 181 17.67 16.90 11.30
C LYS A 181 17.99 18.03 10.32
N ARG A 182 18.56 17.68 9.16
CA ARG A 182 18.96 18.66 8.13
C ARG A 182 17.76 19.34 7.45
N THR A 183 16.69 18.59 7.19
CA THR A 183 15.51 19.08 6.46
C THR A 183 14.44 19.66 7.36
N GLN A 184 14.59 19.53 8.68
CA GLN A 184 13.64 20.01 9.69
C GLN A 184 12.20 19.55 9.37
N ARG A 185 12.03 18.23 9.22
CA ARG A 185 10.74 17.64 8.84
C ARG A 185 9.64 18.04 9.81
N LYS A 186 8.51 18.52 9.29
CA LYS A 186 7.38 19.05 10.06
C LYS A 186 6.86 18.04 11.08
N VAL A 187 6.33 18.55 12.20
CA VAL A 187 5.60 17.78 13.20
C VAL A 187 4.46 16.99 12.55
N GLY A 188 4.25 15.76 13.00
CA GLY A 188 3.29 14.80 12.43
C GLY A 188 3.79 14.10 11.18
N THR A 189 5.03 14.34 10.74
CA THR A 189 5.66 13.49 9.71
C THR A 189 6.02 12.15 10.34
N SER A 190 5.57 11.05 9.72
CA SER A 190 5.87 9.70 10.18
C SER A 190 6.38 8.79 9.06
N LEU A 191 7.39 7.99 9.39
CA LEU A 191 7.88 6.89 8.57
C LEU A 191 7.74 5.59 9.37
N THR A 192 6.91 4.68 8.87
CA THR A 192 6.80 3.32 9.41
C THR A 192 7.55 2.37 8.49
N ILE A 193 8.49 1.63 9.07
CA ILE A 193 9.20 0.55 8.40
C ILE A 193 8.57 -0.73 8.90
N ASP A 194 7.85 -1.38 8.00
CA ASP A 194 7.13 -2.62 8.25
C ASP A 194 8.00 -3.81 7.79
N SER A 195 7.75 -4.98 8.37
CA SER A 195 8.50 -6.22 8.12
C SER A 195 9.99 -6.14 8.48
N VAL A 196 10.30 -5.59 9.66
CA VAL A 196 11.65 -5.53 10.22
C VAL A 196 11.85 -6.70 11.20
N HIS A 197 12.96 -7.42 11.11
CA HIS A 197 13.29 -8.47 12.08
C HIS A 197 13.48 -7.87 13.49
N THR A 198 13.00 -8.57 14.52
CA THR A 198 13.18 -8.19 15.94
C THR A 198 14.63 -7.86 16.27
N GLU A 199 15.57 -8.71 15.86
CA GLU A 199 17.01 -8.51 16.14
C GLU A 199 17.54 -7.18 15.60
N GLU A 200 17.06 -6.72 14.45
CA GLU A 200 17.50 -5.45 13.86
C GLU A 200 16.93 -4.26 14.65
N ILE A 201 15.68 -4.35 15.12
CA ILE A 201 15.11 -3.34 16.01
C ILE A 201 15.91 -3.30 17.32
N GLU A 202 16.18 -4.44 17.94
CA GLU A 202 16.96 -4.52 19.18
C GLU A 202 18.37 -3.95 19.02
N LYS A 203 19.07 -4.25 17.91
CA LYS A 203 20.38 -3.66 17.62
C LYS A 203 20.32 -2.14 17.56
N ILE A 204 19.32 -1.59 16.86
CA ILE A 204 19.12 -0.14 16.74
C ILE A 204 18.85 0.48 18.12
N LEU A 205 17.92 -0.09 18.88
CA LEU A 205 17.55 0.42 20.20
C LEU A 205 18.72 0.37 21.19
N ASN A 206 19.46 -0.74 21.22
CA ASN A 206 20.65 -0.89 22.06
C ASN A 206 21.73 0.13 21.72
N GLN A 207 21.89 0.47 20.45
CA GLN A 207 22.86 1.46 20.01
C GLN A 207 22.45 2.88 20.42
N ILE A 208 21.17 3.23 20.31
CA ILE A 208 20.64 4.52 20.82
C ILE A 208 20.81 4.63 22.34
N LEU A 209 20.55 3.52 23.06
CA LEU A 209 20.76 3.43 24.52
C LEU A 209 22.22 3.71 24.90
N GLN A 210 23.17 3.10 24.18
CA GLN A 210 24.61 3.30 24.42
C GLN A 210 25.06 4.74 24.15
N GLU A 211 24.44 5.43 23.19
CA GLU A 211 24.72 6.84 22.89
C GLU A 211 24.12 7.81 23.92
N GLY A 212 23.31 7.33 24.87
CA GLY A 212 22.75 8.13 25.97
C GLY A 212 21.73 9.18 25.54
N GLN A 213 21.14 9.04 24.35
CA GLN A 213 20.23 10.04 23.75
C GLN A 213 18.75 9.78 24.06
N LEU A 214 18.45 8.79 24.91
CA LEU A 214 17.13 8.19 25.04
C LEU A 214 16.39 8.62 26.29
N ARG A 215 15.11 8.98 26.14
CA ARG A 215 14.13 8.98 27.22
C ARG A 215 12.96 8.07 26.84
N GLU A 216 12.32 7.46 27.82
CA GLU A 216 11.13 6.62 27.61
C GLU A 216 9.87 7.43 27.92
N SER A 217 8.86 7.34 27.05
CA SER A 217 7.55 7.95 27.25
C SER A 217 6.68 7.10 28.19
N LYS A 218 5.57 7.66 28.68
CA LYS A 218 4.59 6.93 29.49
C LYS A 218 4.00 5.69 28.80
N ASN A 219 4.03 5.65 27.46
CA ASN A 219 3.46 4.58 26.66
C ASN A 219 4.49 3.50 26.29
N GLY A 220 5.73 3.61 26.77
CA GLY A 220 6.83 2.71 26.39
C GLY A 220 7.48 3.05 25.05
N ASP A 221 7.07 4.15 24.39
CA ASP A 221 7.78 4.65 23.21
C ASP A 221 9.10 5.31 23.61
N PHE A 222 10.08 5.20 22.73
CA PHE A 222 11.39 5.82 22.88
C PHE A 222 11.40 7.21 22.27
N ILE A 223 12.02 8.18 22.95
CA ILE A 223 12.10 9.55 22.48
C ILE A 223 13.56 10.00 22.47
N ILE A 224 13.99 10.56 21.34
CA ILE A 224 15.31 11.18 21.20
C ILE A 224 15.19 12.63 20.70
N PRO A 225 16.08 13.54 21.12
CA PRO A 225 16.13 14.89 20.55
C PRO A 225 16.43 14.83 19.06
N LEU A 226 15.63 15.54 18.24
CA LEU A 226 15.83 15.58 16.80
C LEU A 226 16.52 16.89 16.40
N TYR A 227 15.83 18.03 16.50
CA TYR A 227 16.40 19.36 16.26
C TYR A 227 15.59 20.41 17.03
N GLN A 228 16.23 21.49 17.47
CA GLN A 228 15.59 22.59 18.20
C GLN A 228 14.73 22.08 19.38
N ASP A 229 13.43 22.34 19.34
CA ASP A 229 12.37 21.96 20.29
C ASP A 229 11.50 20.83 19.73
N LYS A 230 12.07 19.95 18.89
CA LYS A 230 11.39 18.80 18.27
C LYS A 230 12.08 17.51 18.64
N ASN A 231 11.28 16.50 18.93
CA ASN A 231 11.73 15.16 19.26
C ASN A 231 11.32 14.16 18.18
N LEU A 232 12.05 13.06 18.14
CA LEU A 232 11.68 11.88 17.38
C LEU A 232 11.11 10.85 18.35
N GLN A 233 9.85 10.50 18.16
CA GLN A 233 9.22 9.35 18.81
C GLN A 233 9.48 8.10 17.97
N ILE A 234 9.92 7.05 18.65
CA ILE A 234 10.24 5.75 18.09
C ILE A 234 9.32 4.74 18.77
N SER A 235 8.33 4.26 18.03
CA SER A 235 7.41 3.20 18.46
C SER A 235 7.76 1.93 17.71
N PHE A 236 7.67 0.79 18.39
CA PHE A 236 7.85 -0.52 17.76
C PHE A 236 6.83 -1.49 18.33
N GLY A 237 6.52 -2.52 17.56
CA GLY A 237 5.57 -3.52 18.00
C GLY A 237 5.44 -4.66 17.01
N ASP A 238 4.75 -5.68 17.47
CA ASP A 238 4.47 -6.86 16.67
C ASP A 238 3.44 -6.54 15.58
N THR A 239 3.63 -7.12 14.39
CA THR A 239 2.64 -7.09 13.31
C THR A 239 1.72 -8.30 13.31
N HIS A 240 1.98 -9.29 14.17
CA HIS A 240 1.23 -10.54 14.28
C HIS A 240 0.07 -10.43 15.29
N GLU A 241 -1.13 -10.83 14.87
CA GLU A 241 -2.29 -10.96 15.77
C GLU A 241 -2.20 -12.19 16.69
N GLU A 242 -1.44 -13.23 16.26
CA GLU A 242 -1.16 -14.45 17.04
C GLU A 242 0.28 -14.91 16.80
N LEU A 243 1.00 -15.29 17.86
CA LEU A 243 2.34 -15.85 17.75
C LEU A 243 2.32 -17.19 16.98
N PRO A 244 3.29 -17.46 16.11
CA PRO A 244 3.43 -18.76 15.47
C PRO A 244 3.48 -19.87 16.54
N ARG A 245 2.64 -20.91 16.37
CA ARG A 245 2.61 -22.07 17.27
C ARG A 245 3.94 -22.82 17.36
N ASN A 246 4.83 -22.62 16.40
CA ASN A 246 6.17 -23.18 16.39
C ASN A 246 7.18 -22.11 16.82
N PRO A 247 7.82 -22.25 18.00
CA PRO A 247 8.80 -21.30 18.51
C PRO A 247 10.02 -21.06 17.61
N ARG A 248 10.33 -21.99 16.69
CA ARG A 248 11.44 -21.82 15.73
C ARG A 248 11.13 -20.83 14.62
N LEU A 249 9.89 -20.38 14.49
CA LEU A 249 9.46 -19.34 13.55
C LEU A 249 9.38 -17.98 14.23
N TRP A 250 9.81 -17.87 15.50
CA TRP A 250 9.81 -16.59 16.21
C TRP A 250 10.91 -15.65 15.70
N ASP A 251 11.98 -16.18 15.13
CA ASP A 251 13.02 -15.39 14.44
C ASP A 251 12.51 -14.78 13.11
N ASP A 252 11.40 -15.30 12.58
CA ASP A 252 10.64 -14.75 11.46
C ASP A 252 9.58 -13.71 11.92
N LEU A 253 9.53 -13.35 13.21
CA LEU A 253 8.65 -12.30 13.73
C LEU A 253 9.06 -10.95 13.14
N MET A 254 8.32 -10.60 12.11
CA MET A 254 8.30 -9.29 11.50
C MET A 254 7.60 -8.30 12.44
N ASN A 255 8.35 -7.30 12.87
CA ASN A 255 7.82 -6.16 13.61
C ASN A 255 7.69 -4.94 12.69
N PHE A 256 7.12 -3.88 13.22
CA PHE A 256 7.25 -2.55 12.66
C PHE A 256 8.14 -1.67 13.55
N LEU A 257 8.82 -0.72 12.92
CA LEU A 257 9.43 0.43 13.59
C LEU A 257 8.82 1.70 13.00
N LYS A 258 8.16 2.51 13.83
CA LYS A 258 7.57 3.79 13.45
C LYS A 258 8.40 4.92 14.03
N LEU A 259 8.75 5.86 13.17
CA LEU A 259 9.47 7.10 13.48
C LEU A 259 8.51 8.27 13.25
N GLU A 260 8.30 9.13 14.25
CA GLU A 260 7.39 10.28 14.15
C GLU A 260 8.01 11.54 14.75
N VAL A 261 7.90 12.65 14.04
CA VAL A 261 8.34 13.96 14.56
C VAL A 261 7.24 14.56 15.44
N ILE A 262 7.57 14.86 16.69
CA ILE A 262 6.67 15.42 17.69
C ILE A 262 7.23 16.71 18.31
N ASP A 263 6.35 17.54 18.87
CA ASP A 263 6.75 18.67 19.71
C ASP A 263 7.18 18.18 21.11
N VAL A 264 8.12 18.90 21.75
CA VAL A 264 8.60 18.58 23.10
C VAL A 264 7.46 18.52 24.14
N ASP A 265 6.37 19.27 23.91
CA ASP A 265 5.23 19.42 24.82
C ASP A 265 4.05 18.45 24.53
N SER A 266 4.25 17.42 23.71
CA SER A 266 3.16 16.53 23.24
C SER A 266 2.78 15.40 24.22
N GLU A 267 3.26 15.42 25.47
CA GLU A 267 3.10 14.35 26.50
C GLU A 267 2.05 14.64 27.60
#